data_AF-M2T3U0-F1
#
_entry.id   AF-M2T3U0-F1
#
_cell.length_a   1.000
_cell.length_b   1.000
_cell.length_c   1.000
_cell.angle_alpha   90.00
_cell.angle_beta   90.00
_cell.angle_gamma   90.00
#
_symmetry.space_group_name_H-M   'P 1'
#
loop_
_entity.id
_entity.type
_entity.pdbx_description
1 polymer ?
#
loop_
_entity_poly.entity_id
_entity_poly.type
_entity_poly.pdbx_seq_one_letter_code
_entity_poly.pdbx_strand_id
1 'polypeptide(L)'
;MPPIELRITKNVLHILHEILRLECSSSRSLRLSDVVLIAIDFEGINTIKRGFAQKNDCQVGLAILDTKEINKVSPAKLISTYNFATGSPSYLRKASEKFIFGETITIHPSDIVDRIQSFIPPARNIVFVGHGIIRDLGVLRALDFQTPVLL
;
A
#
# COMPACT_ATOMS: atom_id res chain seq x y z
N MET A 1 1.36 -16.02 -19.91
CA MET A 1 0.20 -15.17 -19.54
C MET A 1 0.54 -13.73 -19.92
N PRO A 2 -0.41 -12.96 -20.49
CA PRO A 2 -0.17 -11.53 -20.73
C PRO A 2 0.01 -10.79 -19.39
N PRO A 3 0.85 -9.75 -19.34
CA PRO A 3 1.02 -8.93 -18.14
C PRO A 3 -0.29 -8.24 -17.78
N ILE A 4 -0.67 -8.28 -16.50
CA ILE A 4 -1.82 -7.53 -15.99
C ILE A 4 -1.48 -6.04 -16.04
N GLU A 5 -2.30 -5.30 -16.77
CA GLU A 5 -2.17 -3.85 -16.89
C GLU A 5 -2.78 -3.17 -15.66
N LEU A 6 -1.96 -2.44 -14.90
CA LEU A 6 -2.41 -1.58 -13.82
C LEU A 6 -3.32 -0.48 -14.38
N ARG A 7 -4.58 -0.46 -13.96
CA ARG A 7 -5.53 0.60 -14.32
C ARG A 7 -5.48 1.72 -13.30
N ILE A 8 -5.12 2.92 -13.75
CA ILE A 8 -5.15 4.14 -12.95
C ILE A 8 -6.46 4.88 -13.24
N THR A 9 -7.15 5.30 -12.18
CA THR A 9 -8.42 6.02 -12.25
C THR A 9 -8.33 7.32 -11.49
N LYS A 10 -9.01 8.36 -12.01
CA LYS A 10 -9.18 9.65 -11.33
C LYS A 10 -10.55 9.78 -10.65
N ASN A 11 -11.46 8.83 -10.88
CA ASN A 11 -12.82 8.83 -10.32
C ASN A 11 -12.85 8.18 -8.93
N VAL A 12 -11.95 8.63 -8.05
CA VAL A 12 -11.68 7.99 -6.75
C VAL A 12 -12.94 7.95 -5.88
N LEU A 13 -13.69 9.06 -5.79
CA LEU A 13 -14.88 9.15 -4.94
C LEU A 13 -15.95 8.13 -5.35
N HIS A 14 -16.24 8.02 -6.64
CA HIS A 14 -17.23 7.07 -7.15
C HIS A 14 -16.83 5.62 -6.87
N ILE A 15 -15.55 5.28 -7.07
CA ILE A 15 -15.04 3.93 -6.78
C ILE A 15 -15.11 3.63 -5.28
N LEU A 16 -14.77 4.60 -4.42
CA LEU A 16 -14.91 4.43 -2.98
C LEU A 16 -16.37 4.23 -2.57
N HIS A 17 -17.31 4.97 -3.16
CA HIS A 17 -18.74 4.76 -2.90
C HIS A 17 -19.20 3.36 -3.29
N GLU A 18 -18.75 2.83 -4.44
CA GLU A 18 -19.08 1.49 -4.89
C GLU A 18 -18.48 0.41 -3.96
N ILE A 19 -17.19 0.55 -3.62
CA ILE A 19 -16.47 -0.37 -2.73
C ILE A 19 -17.12 -0.40 -1.33
N LEU A 20 -17.45 0.77 -0.80
CA LEU A 20 -18.04 0.94 0.54
C LEU A 20 -19.56 0.75 0.56
N ARG A 21 -20.18 0.45 -0.59
CA ARG A 21 -21.63 0.24 -0.75
C ARG A 21 -22.48 1.43 -0.28
N LEU A 22 -22.00 2.64 -0.55
CA LEU A 22 -22.69 3.88 -0.19
C LEU A 22 -23.70 4.33 -1.25
N GLU A 23 -23.58 3.84 -2.49
CA GLU A 23 -24.53 4.14 -3.58
C GLU A 23 -25.59 3.04 -3.75
N CYS A 24 -26.84 3.48 -3.99
CA CYS A 24 -28.01 2.60 -4.17
C CYS A 24 -28.25 2.22 -5.66
N SER A 25 -27.23 2.36 -6.52
CA SER A 25 -27.38 2.15 -7.96
C SER A 25 -27.43 0.66 -8.33
N SER A 26 -28.27 0.34 -9.31
CA SER A 26 -28.68 -1.02 -9.71
C SER A 26 -27.62 -1.82 -10.45
N SER A 27 -26.53 -1.20 -10.89
CA SER A 27 -25.39 -1.88 -11.53
C SER A 27 -24.31 -2.23 -10.51
N ARG A 28 -24.61 -3.20 -9.63
CA ARG A 28 -23.64 -3.69 -8.65
C ARG A 28 -22.53 -4.49 -9.35
N SER A 29 -21.30 -3.99 -9.38
CA SER A 29 -20.16 -4.86 -9.66
C SER A 29 -19.85 -5.70 -8.42
N LEU A 30 -20.28 -6.97 -8.41
CA LEU A 30 -19.96 -7.92 -7.33
C LEU A 30 -18.44 -7.97 -7.03
N ARG A 31 -17.60 -7.65 -8.01
CA ARG A 31 -16.14 -7.67 -7.92
C ARG A 31 -15.56 -6.62 -6.96
N LEU A 32 -16.23 -5.47 -6.77
CA LEU A 32 -15.66 -4.37 -5.97
C LEU A 32 -16.07 -4.39 -4.49
N SER A 33 -17.02 -5.24 -4.12
CA SER A 33 -17.40 -5.38 -2.71
C SER A 33 -16.47 -6.28 -1.91
N ASP A 34 -15.62 -7.04 -2.60
CA ASP A 34 -14.58 -7.90 -2.02
C ASP A 34 -13.20 -7.38 -2.43
N VAL A 35 -12.77 -6.30 -1.77
CA VAL A 35 -11.55 -5.56 -2.09
C VAL A 35 -10.72 -5.33 -0.83
N VAL A 36 -9.41 -5.34 -0.99
CA VAL A 36 -8.48 -4.81 0.01
C VAL A 36 -7.90 -3.51 -0.53
N LEU A 37 -8.21 -2.41 0.15
CA LEU A 37 -7.62 -1.11 -0.14
C LEU A 37 -6.26 -1.04 0.54
N ILE A 38 -5.23 -0.72 -0.21
CA ILE A 38 -3.86 -0.56 0.30
C ILE A 38 -3.39 0.83 -0.06
N ALA A 39 -3.35 1.73 0.92
CA ALA A 39 -2.66 2.99 0.78
C ALA A 39 -1.15 2.75 0.95
N ILE A 40 -0.35 3.25 0.00
CA ILE A 40 1.11 3.13 0.03
C ILE A 40 1.76 4.48 -0.25
N ASP A 41 2.80 4.82 0.51
CA ASP A 41 3.61 6.01 0.32
C ASP A 41 5.07 5.71 0.60
N PHE A 42 5.96 6.23 -0.25
CA PHE A 42 7.40 6.06 -0.13
C PHE A 42 8.11 7.38 0.08
N GLU A 43 9.05 7.38 1.03
CA GLU A 43 10.02 8.44 1.25
C GLU A 43 11.42 7.96 0.88
N GLY A 44 12.27 8.87 0.41
CA GLY A 44 13.63 8.52 -0.04
C GLY A 44 13.66 7.80 -1.39
N ILE A 45 12.70 8.06 -2.28
CA ILE A 45 12.50 7.41 -3.59
C ILE A 45 13.76 7.32 -4.45
N ASN A 46 14.59 8.36 -4.46
CA ASN A 46 15.83 8.38 -5.22
C ASN A 46 16.86 7.37 -4.69
N THR A 47 16.82 7.05 -3.40
CA THR A 47 17.63 6.00 -2.79
C THR A 47 17.24 4.64 -3.35
N ILE A 48 15.93 4.37 -3.37
CA ILE A 48 15.37 3.10 -3.85
C ILE A 48 15.67 2.89 -5.33
N LYS A 49 15.39 3.91 -6.16
CA LYS A 49 15.62 3.85 -7.61
C LYS A 49 17.08 3.67 -8.02
N ARG A 50 18.03 3.98 -7.12
CA ARG A 50 19.47 3.75 -7.32
C ARG A 50 19.95 2.45 -6.68
N GLY A 51 19.04 1.57 -6.26
CA GLY A 51 19.38 0.28 -5.63
C GLY A 51 20.19 0.45 -4.34
N PHE A 52 19.95 1.51 -3.56
CA PHE A 52 20.63 1.76 -2.29
C PHE A 52 22.16 1.94 -2.38
N ALA A 53 22.69 2.27 -3.58
CA ALA A 53 24.14 2.31 -3.81
C ALA A 53 24.94 3.34 -3.00
N GLN A 54 24.30 4.38 -2.45
CA GLN A 54 24.99 5.49 -1.77
C GLN A 54 24.39 5.86 -0.40
N LYS A 55 23.13 5.52 -0.17
CA LYS A 55 22.37 5.83 1.04
C LYS A 55 21.39 4.69 1.27
N ASN A 56 21.05 4.46 2.53
CA ASN A 56 20.04 3.49 2.91
C ASN A 56 18.80 4.17 3.49
N ASP A 57 18.78 5.50 3.60
CA ASP A 57 17.64 6.24 4.16
C ASP A 57 16.43 6.15 3.23
N CYS A 58 15.41 5.43 3.70
CA CYS A 58 14.16 5.16 2.99
C CYS A 58 13.08 4.77 4.01
N GLN A 59 11.84 5.11 3.71
CA GLN A 59 10.68 4.71 4.50
C GLN A 59 9.52 4.35 3.57
N VAL A 60 8.73 3.36 3.96
CA VAL A 60 7.46 3.00 3.30
C VAL A 60 6.36 2.91 4.34
N GLY A 61 5.30 3.67 4.11
CA GLY A 61 4.06 3.63 4.88
C GLY A 61 3.01 2.80 4.16
N LEU A 62 2.30 1.97 4.92
CA LEU A 62 1.12 1.23 4.46
C LEU A 62 -0.07 1.54 5.37
N ALA A 63 -1.25 1.68 4.78
CA ALA A 63 -2.52 1.61 5.50
C ALA A 63 -3.48 0.69 4.75
N ILE A 64 -4.04 -0.28 5.46
CA ILE A 64 -4.76 -1.41 4.87
C ILE A 64 -6.17 -1.46 5.43
N LEU A 65 -7.15 -1.52 4.54
CA LEU A 65 -8.56 -1.73 4.84
C LEU A 65 -9.05 -2.96 4.07
N ASP A 66 -9.41 -4.03 4.78
CA ASP A 66 -10.15 -5.15 4.19
C ASP A 66 -11.65 -4.89 4.31
N THR A 67 -12.34 -4.77 3.18
CA THR A 67 -13.78 -4.46 3.16
C THR A 67 -14.63 -5.55 3.80
N LYS A 68 -14.13 -6.79 3.91
CA LYS A 68 -14.83 -7.88 4.61
C LYS A 68 -14.91 -7.65 6.11
N GLU A 69 -14.03 -6.82 6.67
CA GLU A 69 -13.94 -6.60 8.12
C GLU A 69 -14.78 -5.40 8.59
N ILE A 70 -15.30 -4.56 7.68
CA ILE A 70 -16.08 -3.35 7.99
C ILE A 70 -17.20 -3.59 9.00
N ASN A 71 -17.88 -4.73 8.92
CA ASN A 71 -18.99 -5.09 9.82
C ASN A 71 -18.60 -6.10 10.91
N LYS A 72 -17.33 -6.49 10.99
CA LYS A 72 -16.83 -7.52 11.92
C LYS A 72 -15.94 -6.96 13.01
N VAL A 73 -15.19 -5.90 12.71
CA VAL A 73 -14.25 -5.27 13.65
C VAL A 73 -14.73 -3.89 14.07
N SER A 74 -14.25 -3.42 15.23
CA SER A 74 -14.54 -2.05 15.66
C SER A 74 -13.89 -1.03 14.71
N PRO A 75 -14.48 0.17 14.52
CA PRO A 75 -13.91 1.20 13.65
C PRO A 75 -12.44 1.54 13.95
N ALA A 76 -12.05 1.50 15.23
CA ALA A 76 -10.67 1.76 15.67
C ALA A 76 -9.65 0.70 15.23
N LYS A 77 -10.10 -0.50 14.84
CA LYS A 77 -9.25 -1.61 14.36
C LYS A 77 -9.42 -1.88 12.87
N LEU A 78 -10.26 -1.09 12.20
CA LEU A 78 -10.66 -1.33 10.83
C LEU A 78 -9.54 -1.04 9.83
N ILE A 79 -8.64 -0.11 10.18
CA ILE A 79 -7.47 0.24 9.38
C ILE A 79 -6.23 -0.24 10.13
N SER A 80 -5.46 -1.12 9.50
CA SER A 80 -4.13 -1.50 9.97
C SER A 80 -3.09 -0.61 9.32
N THR A 81 -2.18 -0.04 10.09
CA THR A 81 -1.11 0.80 9.53
C THR A 81 0.26 0.24 9.89
N TYR A 82 1.20 0.39 8.96
CA TYR A 82 2.57 -0.09 9.10
C TYR A 82 3.51 0.98 8.59
N ASN A 83 4.60 1.20 9.32
CA ASN A 83 5.67 2.08 8.87
C ASN A 83 6.99 1.30 8.91
N PHE A 84 7.60 1.09 7.75
CA PHE A 84 8.91 0.46 7.65
C PHE A 84 9.97 1.49 7.30
N ALA A 85 11.10 1.47 7.99
CA ALA A 85 12.20 2.38 7.73
C ALA A 85 13.53 1.65 7.65
N THR A 86 14.42 2.17 6.82
CA THR A 86 15.80 1.74 6.70
C THR A 86 16.70 2.97 6.60
N GLY A 87 17.98 2.80 6.96
CA GLY A 87 18.96 3.90 6.92
C GLY A 87 19.70 4.14 8.23
N SER A 88 20.22 5.37 8.35
CA SER A 88 21.02 5.82 9.48
C SER A 88 20.22 5.85 10.80
N PRO A 89 20.86 5.69 11.97
CA PRO A 89 20.19 5.82 13.27
C PRO A 89 19.44 7.15 13.43
N SER A 90 19.98 8.24 12.89
CA SER A 90 19.33 9.55 12.92
C SER A 90 18.06 9.61 12.05
N TYR A 91 18.04 8.88 10.93
CA TYR A 91 16.87 8.80 10.07
C TYR A 91 15.79 7.94 10.72
N LEU A 92 16.16 6.76 11.23
CA LEU A 92 15.24 5.85 11.92
C LEU A 92 14.57 6.52 13.13
N ARG A 93 15.33 7.28 13.93
CA ARG A 93 14.78 8.05 15.04
C ARG A 93 13.73 9.06 14.57
N LYS A 94 14.03 9.83 13.52
CA LYS A 94 13.09 10.81 12.94
C LYS A 94 11.84 10.14 12.38
N ALA A 95 11.98 8.99 11.71
CA ALA A 95 10.85 8.23 11.19
C ALA A 95 9.94 7.75 12.34
N SER A 96 10.55 7.23 13.41
CA SER A 96 9.83 6.80 14.61
C SER A 96 9.12 7.94 15.35
N GLU A 97 9.74 9.11 15.47
CA GLU A 97 9.15 10.28 16.14
C GLU A 97 7.96 10.87 15.37
N LYS A 98 7.92 10.70 14.04
CA LYS A 98 6.87 11.25 13.18
C LYS A 98 5.66 10.33 13.00
N PHE A 99 5.84 9.02 13.20
CA PHE A 99 4.77 8.05 12.97
C PHE A 99 3.82 8.01 14.16
N ILE A 100 2.58 8.42 13.95
CA ILE A 100 1.56 8.55 15.02
C ILE A 100 0.55 7.40 15.07
N PHE A 101 0.63 6.45 14.13
CA PHE A 101 -0.35 5.36 14.00
C PHE A 101 0.21 3.99 14.44
N GLY A 102 1.31 3.99 15.20
CA GLY A 102 1.95 2.80 15.72
C GLY A 102 3.45 2.98 15.88
N GLU A 103 4.19 1.89 15.70
CA GLU A 103 5.65 1.88 15.78
C GLU A 103 6.29 1.81 14.40
N THR A 104 7.46 2.42 14.26
CA THR A 104 8.28 2.27 13.06
C THR A 104 9.13 1.01 13.16
N ILE A 105 8.97 0.12 12.20
CA ILE A 105 9.71 -1.14 12.13
C ILE A 105 10.97 -0.91 11.29
N THR A 106 12.13 -1.12 11.92
CA THR A 106 13.41 -1.06 11.21
C THR A 106 13.60 -2.32 10.39
N ILE A 107 13.90 -2.17 9.09
CA ILE A 107 14.12 -3.29 8.15
C ILE A 107 15.39 -3.10 7.33
N HIS A 108 15.90 -4.18 6.75
CA HIS A 108 16.96 -4.09 5.75
C HIS A 108 16.36 -3.70 4.39
N PRO A 109 17.08 -2.96 3.51
CA PRO A 109 16.57 -2.60 2.18
C PRO A 109 16.11 -3.79 1.34
N SER A 110 16.78 -4.94 1.46
CA SER A 110 16.39 -6.19 0.79
C SER A 110 15.01 -6.68 1.18
N ASP A 111 14.53 -6.33 2.36
CA ASP A 111 13.31 -6.90 2.94
C ASP A 111 12.08 -6.05 2.60
N ILE A 112 12.26 -4.89 1.95
CA ILE A 112 11.16 -3.95 1.67
C ILE A 112 10.04 -4.64 0.87
N VAL A 113 10.40 -5.36 -0.18
CA VAL A 113 9.44 -6.04 -1.06
C VAL A 113 8.71 -7.13 -0.32
N ASP A 114 9.46 -8.01 0.34
CA ASP A 114 8.90 -9.13 1.10
C ASP A 114 7.93 -8.63 2.18
N ARG A 115 8.27 -7.52 2.86
CA ARG A 115 7.40 -6.89 3.84
C ARG A 115 6.13 -6.37 3.21
N ILE A 116 6.19 -5.61 2.12
CA ILE A 116 4.99 -5.11 1.44
C ILE A 116 4.12 -6.29 0.97
N GLN A 117 4.71 -7.30 0.33
CA GLN A 117 4.00 -8.47 -0.19
C GLN A 117 3.34 -9.31 0.91
N SER A 118 3.97 -9.41 2.09
CA SER A 118 3.42 -10.18 3.21
C SER A 118 2.06 -9.68 3.70
N PHE A 119 1.70 -8.43 3.43
CA PHE A 119 0.40 -7.85 3.78
C PHE A 119 -0.64 -7.91 2.67
N ILE A 120 -0.28 -8.43 1.50
CA ILE A 120 -1.18 -8.49 0.36
C ILE A 120 -1.79 -9.88 0.32
N PRO A 121 -3.10 -10.02 0.63
CA PRO A 121 -3.70 -11.34 0.66
C PRO A 121 -3.75 -11.94 -0.75
N PRO A 122 -3.38 -13.22 -0.90
CA PRO A 122 -3.48 -13.89 -2.19
C PRO A 122 -4.95 -13.99 -2.62
N ALA A 123 -5.18 -13.99 -3.94
CA ALA A 123 -6.50 -14.20 -4.56
C ALA A 123 -7.61 -13.20 -4.12
N ARG A 124 -7.25 -11.98 -3.72
CA ARG A 124 -8.20 -10.89 -3.44
C ARG A 124 -8.04 -9.77 -4.46
N ASN A 125 -9.10 -9.00 -4.69
CA ASN A 125 -8.99 -7.77 -5.49
C ASN A 125 -8.25 -6.72 -4.66
N ILE A 126 -7.11 -6.24 -5.18
CA ILE A 126 -6.31 -5.23 -4.51
C ILE A 126 -6.47 -3.89 -5.23
N VAL A 127 -6.74 -2.83 -4.47
CA VAL A 127 -6.76 -1.47 -4.98
C VAL A 127 -5.71 -0.66 -4.23
N PHE A 128 -4.67 -0.23 -4.95
CA PHE A 128 -3.69 0.69 -4.42
C PHE A 128 -4.24 2.12 -4.40
N VAL A 129 -4.07 2.79 -3.27
CA VAL A 129 -4.51 4.17 -3.04
C VAL A 129 -3.26 5.00 -2.73
N GLY A 130 -3.16 6.21 -3.28
CA GLY A 130 -2.02 7.07 -2.98
C GLY A 130 -2.16 8.45 -3.57
N HIS A 131 -1.54 9.42 -2.92
CA HIS A 131 -1.44 10.77 -3.45
C HIS A 131 -0.27 10.84 -4.45
N GLY A 132 -0.57 10.98 -5.74
CA GLY A 132 0.46 10.93 -6.77
C GLY A 132 0.99 9.52 -7.04
N ILE A 133 0.11 8.51 -6.93
CA ILE A 133 0.39 7.06 -7.01
C ILE A 133 1.34 6.62 -8.14
N ILE A 134 1.43 7.36 -9.25
CA ILE A 134 2.38 7.08 -10.35
C ILE A 134 3.82 7.03 -9.85
N ARG A 135 4.16 7.91 -8.90
CA ARG A 135 5.49 8.01 -8.29
C ARG A 135 5.81 6.73 -7.51
N ASP A 136 4.88 6.30 -6.68
CA ASP A 136 5.01 5.13 -5.80
C ASP A 136 4.96 3.81 -6.60
N LEU A 137 4.13 3.74 -7.66
CA LEU A 137 4.19 2.66 -8.64
C LEU A 137 5.54 2.59 -9.38
N GLY A 138 6.19 3.75 -9.59
CA GLY A 138 7.56 3.81 -10.10
C GLY A 138 8.58 3.22 -9.12
N VAL A 139 8.35 3.36 -7.82
CA VAL A 139 9.18 2.75 -6.77
C VAL A 139 8.97 1.24 -6.72
N LEU A 140 7.71 0.79 -6.69
CA LEU A 140 7.39 -0.64 -6.69
C LEU A 140 8.00 -1.37 -7.90
N ARG A 141 7.96 -0.75 -9.09
CA ARG A 141 8.64 -1.30 -10.28
C ARG A 141 10.15 -1.36 -10.13
N ALA A 142 10.78 -0.34 -9.52
CA ALA A 142 12.22 -0.34 -9.27
C ALA A 142 12.66 -1.37 -8.22
N LEU A 143 11.71 -1.85 -7.41
CA LEU A 143 11.89 -2.91 -6.42
C LEU A 143 11.51 -4.30 -6.96
N ASP A 144 11.23 -4.44 -8.26
CA ASP A 144 10.76 -5.70 -8.87
C ASP A 144 9.51 -6.30 -8.17
N PHE A 145 8.67 -5.43 -7.60
CA PHE A 145 7.46 -5.83 -6.89
C PHE A 145 6.50 -6.56 -7.85
N GLN A 146 6.10 -7.76 -7.45
CA GLN A 146 5.14 -8.56 -8.21
C GLN A 146 3.71 -8.11 -7.91
N THR A 147 3.01 -7.63 -8.94
CA THR A 147 1.59 -7.30 -8.81
C THR A 147 0.77 -8.58 -8.62
N PRO A 148 -0.19 -8.59 -7.66
CA PRO A 148 -1.06 -9.74 -7.46
C PRO A 148 -1.81 -10.06 -8.74
N VAL A 149 -1.67 -11.30 -9.21
CA VAL A 149 -2.42 -11.80 -10.36
C VAL A 149 -3.78 -12.27 -9.86
N LEU A 150 -4.86 -11.67 -10.37
CA LEU A 150 -6.18 -12.29 -10.27
C LEU A 150 -6.17 -13.52 -11.18
N LEU A 151 -6.27 -14.71 -10.59
CA LEU A 151 -6.60 -15.94 -11.31
C LEU A 151 -8.09 -15.94 -11.67
#